data_AF-A0A7K9LU67-F1
#
_entry.id   AF-A0A7K9LU67-F1
#
_cell.length_a   1.000
_cell.length_b   1.000
_cell.length_c   1.000
_cell.angle_alpha   90.00
_cell.angle_beta   90.00
_cell.angle_gamma   90.00
#
_symmetry.space_group_name_H-M   'P 1'
#
loop_
_entity.id
_entity.type
_entity.pdbx_description
1 polymer ?
#
loop_
_entity_poly.entity_id
_entity_poly.type
_entity_poly.pdbx_seq_one_letter_code
_entity_poly.pdbx_strand_id
1 'polypeptide(L)'
;MALAVMLLNGASFHGGYCRHKVLLSLLGPLLSHSKLYSSYRRPGAEPEKKLSWQNADFSFKKGIDHLKTQLSLLKKETQDYLQGSGGHPVSQHLLEQTRVLWQFRSQEDLNEWVISSDVEIGGKSKVYIKLGRNNQAALLYGTLNTEVPRDGETKYSGYCSMRSRPAV
;
A
#
# COMPACT_ATOMS: atom_id res chain seq x y z
N MET A 1 -31.55 13.42 38.74
CA MET A 1 -30.65 14.41 39.35
C MET A 1 -29.38 14.43 38.52
N ALA A 2 -29.37 15.08 37.35
CA ALA A 2 -29.17 16.54 37.17
C ALA A 2 -27.74 16.89 37.62
N LEU A 3 -26.77 17.11 36.73
CA LEU A 3 -26.42 18.38 36.03
C LEU A 3 -24.95 18.17 35.56
N ALA A 4 -24.35 18.72 34.51
CA ALA A 4 -24.58 19.80 33.55
C ALA A 4 -23.55 19.54 32.41
N VAL A 5 -23.78 19.67 31.09
CA VAL A 5 -24.15 20.83 30.25
C VAL A 5 -23.29 22.08 30.52
N MET A 6 -22.83 22.71 29.41
CA MET A 6 -22.04 23.96 29.31
C MET A 6 -20.52 23.69 29.28
N LEU A 7 -19.73 23.99 28.23
CA LEU A 7 -19.74 25.14 27.33
C LEU A 7 -19.14 24.78 25.95
N LEU A 8 -19.98 24.84 24.91
CA LEU A 8 -19.59 25.22 23.56
C LEU A 8 -19.80 26.73 23.47
N ASN A 9 -18.74 27.51 23.22
CA ASN A 9 -18.84 28.83 22.63
C ASN A 9 -17.44 29.33 22.22
N GLY A 10 -17.33 29.77 20.96
CA GLY A 10 -16.26 30.67 20.54
C GLY A 10 -15.36 30.16 19.43
N ALA A 11 -15.86 30.13 18.19
CA ALA A 11 -15.05 30.42 17.01
C ALA A 11 -15.97 30.67 15.81
N SER A 12 -16.41 31.91 15.68
CA SER A 12 -16.92 32.45 14.42
C SER A 12 -15.79 32.50 13.40
N PHE A 13 -15.89 31.72 12.32
CA PHE A 13 -15.13 31.99 11.10
C PHE A 13 -16.10 32.24 9.95
N HIS A 14 -16.11 33.50 9.53
CA HIS A 14 -16.70 33.99 8.31
C HIS A 14 -15.90 33.51 7.10
N GLY A 15 -16.61 33.19 6.03
CA GLY A 15 -16.21 33.48 4.65
C GLY A 15 -15.14 32.59 4.02
N GLY A 16 -15.54 31.84 2.97
CA GLY A 16 -14.58 31.25 2.04
C GLY A 16 -15.13 30.09 1.23
N TYR A 17 -15.95 30.39 0.23
CA TYR A 17 -16.27 29.44 -0.84
C TYR A 17 -14.99 29.06 -1.59
N CYS A 18 -14.55 27.80 -1.52
CA CYS A 18 -13.72 27.20 -2.57
C CYS A 18 -14.02 25.70 -2.68
N ARG A 19 -14.48 25.33 -3.87
CA ARG A 19 -14.92 24.00 -4.27
C ARG A 19 -13.71 23.06 -4.42
N HIS A 20 -13.73 21.92 -3.73
CA HIS A 20 -13.10 20.71 -4.26
C HIS A 20 -14.12 19.58 -4.30
N LYS A 21 -14.65 19.37 -5.51
CA LYS A 21 -15.30 18.13 -5.95
C LYS A 21 -14.26 17.01 -5.85
N VAL A 22 -14.59 15.88 -5.21
CA VAL A 22 -14.10 14.52 -5.57
C VAL A 22 -14.69 13.42 -4.67
N LEU A 23 -15.29 13.70 -3.51
CA LEU A 23 -15.88 12.65 -2.64
C LEU A 23 -17.40 12.72 -2.52
N LEU A 24 -18.12 12.75 -3.65
CA LEU A 24 -19.58 12.62 -3.64
C LEU A 24 -20.14 11.92 -4.89
N SER A 25 -19.37 10.97 -5.44
CA SER A 25 -19.79 10.15 -6.59
C SER A 25 -20.34 8.77 -6.19
N LEU A 26 -20.30 8.40 -4.91
CA LEU A 26 -20.73 7.07 -4.42
C LEU A 26 -22.07 7.06 -3.67
N LEU A 27 -22.65 8.24 -3.43
CA LEU A 27 -24.02 8.40 -2.93
C LEU A 27 -24.75 9.36 -3.86
N GLY A 28 -24.99 8.89 -5.10
CA GLY A 28 -25.97 9.52 -5.97
C GLY A 28 -27.34 9.56 -5.27
N PRO A 29 -28.18 10.57 -5.54
CA PRO A 29 -29.44 10.73 -4.84
C PRO A 29 -30.39 9.61 -5.27
N LEU A 30 -30.47 8.54 -4.48
CA LEU A 30 -31.59 7.58 -4.49
C LEU A 30 -32.88 8.20 -3.93
N LEU A 31 -33.10 9.49 -4.18
CA LEU A 31 -34.29 10.25 -3.84
C LEU A 31 -34.73 11.09 -5.06
N SER A 32 -34.65 10.49 -6.25
CA SER A 32 -35.31 11.04 -7.43
C SER A 32 -36.72 10.50 -7.52
N HIS A 33 -37.66 11.28 -7.00
CA HIS A 33 -39.06 11.37 -7.42
C HIS A 33 -39.76 10.08 -7.90
N SER A 34 -40.03 9.12 -7.00
CA SER A 34 -41.23 8.30 -7.17
C SER A 34 -42.43 9.14 -6.72
N LYS A 35 -42.95 9.99 -7.61
CA LYS A 35 -44.36 10.43 -7.53
C LYS A 35 -45.20 9.16 -7.75
N LEU A 36 -45.37 8.39 -6.68
CA LEU A 36 -46.34 7.31 -6.61
C LEU A 36 -47.67 7.90 -7.06
N TYR A 37 -48.21 7.32 -8.11
CA TYR A 37 -49.48 7.70 -8.71
C TYR A 37 -50.57 7.49 -7.65
N SER A 38 -50.85 8.54 -6.86
CA SER A 38 -51.95 8.54 -5.92
C SER A 38 -53.23 8.45 -6.73
N SER A 39 -53.93 7.32 -6.63
CA SER A 39 -55.29 7.16 -7.15
C SER A 39 -56.15 8.38 -6.81
N TYR A 40 -57.04 8.77 -7.75
CA TYR A 40 -57.93 9.93 -7.64
C TYR A 40 -58.59 10.00 -6.25
N ARG A 41 -58.43 11.15 -5.56
CA ARG A 41 -59.00 11.40 -4.23
C ARG A 41 -60.26 12.26 -4.38
N ARG A 42 -61.38 11.82 -3.82
CA ARG A 42 -62.61 12.64 -3.78
C ARG A 42 -62.40 13.89 -2.90
N PRO A 43 -62.81 15.09 -3.35
CA PRO A 43 -62.76 16.30 -2.53
C PRO A 43 -63.56 16.08 -1.24
N GLY A 44 -62.91 16.26 -0.08
CA GLY A 44 -63.51 16.07 1.25
C GLY A 44 -63.10 14.79 1.99
N ALA A 45 -62.39 13.85 1.36
CA ALA A 45 -61.83 12.70 2.06
C ALA A 45 -60.57 13.10 2.86
N GLU A 46 -60.55 12.83 4.17
CA GLU A 46 -59.38 13.09 5.01
C GLU A 46 -58.16 12.28 4.52
N PRO A 47 -56.95 12.87 4.51
CA PRO A 47 -55.74 12.15 4.13
C PRO A 47 -55.44 11.04 5.14
N GLU A 48 -55.36 9.79 4.68
CA GLU A 48 -54.83 8.70 5.50
C GLU A 48 -53.40 9.04 5.95
N LYS A 49 -53.22 9.33 7.24
CA LYS A 49 -51.91 9.54 7.87
C LYS A 49 -51.23 8.20 8.14
N LYS A 50 -51.05 7.35 7.13
CA LYS A 50 -50.21 6.15 7.28
C LYS A 50 -48.76 6.57 7.17
N LEU A 51 -48.09 6.75 8.30
CA LEU A 51 -46.63 6.91 8.33
C LEU A 51 -46.02 5.62 7.79
N SER A 52 -45.27 5.72 6.70
CA SER A 52 -44.63 4.57 6.03
C SER A 52 -43.76 3.70 6.96
N TRP A 53 -43.35 4.25 8.10
CA TRP A 53 -42.60 3.58 9.16
C TRP A 53 -43.44 2.66 10.05
N GLN A 54 -44.78 2.74 10.01
CA GLN A 54 -45.66 1.91 10.84
C GLN A 54 -45.85 0.48 10.30
N ASN A 55 -45.58 0.26 9.01
CA ASN A 55 -45.70 -1.07 8.37
C ASN A 55 -44.34 -1.74 8.12
N ALA A 56 -43.26 -1.14 8.63
CA ALA A 56 -41.94 -1.73 8.54
C ALA A 56 -41.74 -2.67 9.73
N ASP A 57 -42.10 -3.94 9.56
CA ASP A 57 -41.81 -4.99 10.52
C ASP A 57 -40.30 -5.25 10.55
N PHE A 58 -39.57 -4.38 11.26
CA PHE A 58 -38.15 -4.55 11.55
C PHE A 58 -37.98 -5.75 12.46
N SER A 59 -37.88 -6.92 11.85
CA SER A 59 -37.54 -8.15 12.54
C SER A 59 -36.06 -8.12 12.88
N PHE A 60 -35.73 -7.53 14.03
CA PHE A 60 -34.37 -7.41 14.56
C PHE A 60 -33.58 -8.73 14.50
N LYS A 61 -34.25 -9.86 14.71
CA LYS A 61 -33.66 -11.20 14.57
C LYS A 61 -33.10 -11.44 13.16
N LYS A 62 -33.91 -11.19 12.13
CA LYS A 62 -33.49 -11.32 10.72
C LYS A 62 -32.37 -10.34 10.37
N GLY A 63 -32.40 -9.13 10.93
CA GLY A 63 -31.35 -8.12 10.74
C GLY A 63 -30.01 -8.54 11.34
N ILE A 64 -30.01 -9.09 12.56
CA ILE A 64 -28.80 -9.62 13.22
C ILE A 64 -28.25 -10.83 12.45
N ASP A 65 -29.12 -11.73 12.00
CA ASP A 65 -28.72 -12.89 11.22
C ASP A 65 -28.06 -12.48 9.90
N HIS A 66 -28.60 -11.47 9.21
CA HIS A 66 -28.02 -10.93 7.98
C HIS A 66 -26.73 -10.13 8.22
N LEU A 67 -26.61 -9.41 9.34
CA LEU A 67 -25.36 -8.75 9.71
C LEU A 67 -24.25 -9.76 10.00
N LYS A 68 -24.59 -10.87 10.66
CA LYS A 68 -23.65 -11.95 10.96
C LYS A 68 -23.10 -12.61 9.69
N THR A 69 -23.95 -12.82 8.69
CA THR A 69 -23.49 -13.37 7.40
C THR A 69 -22.58 -12.39 6.66
N GLN A 70 -22.92 -11.10 6.63
CA GLN A 70 -22.10 -10.05 6.00
C GLN A 70 -20.74 -9.90 6.71
N LEU A 71 -20.72 -9.87 8.04
CA LEU A 71 -19.46 -9.81 8.81
C LEU A 71 -18.59 -11.06 8.61
N SER A 72 -19.21 -12.23 8.43
CA SER A 72 -18.49 -13.47 8.12
C SER A 72 -17.82 -13.41 6.75
N LEU A 73 -18.50 -12.89 5.73
CA LEU A 73 -17.93 -12.69 4.39
C LEU A 73 -16.82 -11.64 4.41
N LEU A 74 -17.06 -10.48 5.03
CA LEU A 74 -16.05 -9.43 5.19
C LEU A 74 -14.80 -9.95 5.90
N LYS A 75 -14.98 -10.76 6.96
CA LYS A 75 -13.87 -11.37 7.69
C LYS A 75 -13.03 -12.27 6.78
N LYS A 76 -13.66 -13.08 5.92
CA LYS A 76 -12.96 -13.93 4.95
C LYS A 76 -12.19 -13.10 3.93
N GLU A 77 -12.83 -12.12 3.30
CA GLU A 77 -12.17 -11.22 2.35
C GLU A 77 -10.99 -10.47 2.98
N THR A 78 -11.15 -9.99 4.22
CA THR A 78 -10.07 -9.33 4.96
C THR A 78 -8.93 -10.31 5.27
N GLN A 79 -9.25 -11.55 5.66
CA GLN A 79 -8.28 -12.60 5.93
C GLN A 79 -7.54 -13.03 4.65
N ASP A 80 -8.22 -13.07 3.51
CA ASP A 80 -7.64 -13.40 2.22
C ASP A 80 -6.76 -12.26 1.69
N TYR A 81 -7.18 -11.00 1.90
CA TYR A 81 -6.34 -9.83 1.60
C TYR A 81 -5.09 -9.75 2.49
N LEU A 82 -5.21 -10.18 3.76
CA LEU A 82 -4.10 -10.29 4.70
C LEU A 82 -3.21 -11.53 4.44
N GLN A 83 -3.59 -12.45 3.56
CA GLN A 83 -2.67 -13.45 3.04
C GLN A 83 -2.08 -12.85 1.75
N GLY A 84 -0.78 -12.55 1.74
CA GLY A 84 -0.14 -11.90 0.57
C GLY A 84 -0.26 -12.74 -0.70
N SER A 85 0.06 -12.19 -1.88
CA SER A 85 -0.14 -12.87 -3.17
C SER A 85 0.62 -14.22 -3.33
N GLY A 86 1.52 -14.55 -2.41
CA GLY A 86 2.21 -15.84 -2.31
C GLY A 86 1.68 -16.79 -1.23
N GLY A 87 0.54 -16.49 -0.58
CA GLY A 87 -0.06 -17.33 0.47
C GLY A 87 0.62 -17.25 1.85
N HIS A 88 1.60 -16.36 2.02
CA HIS A 88 2.26 -16.14 3.31
C HIS A 88 1.48 -15.14 4.17
N PRO A 89 1.38 -15.37 5.50
CA PRO A 89 0.69 -14.44 6.40
C PRO A 89 1.43 -13.09 6.46
N VAL A 90 0.69 -11.97 6.62
CA VAL A 90 1.28 -10.62 6.75
C VAL A 90 2.38 -10.56 7.81
N SER A 91 2.26 -11.32 8.90
CA SER A 91 3.30 -11.39 9.94
C SER A 91 4.65 -11.85 9.39
N GLN A 92 4.64 -12.82 8.48
CA GLN A 92 5.86 -13.30 7.83
C GLN A 92 6.41 -12.24 6.88
N HIS A 93 5.58 -11.55 6.10
CA HIS A 93 6.03 -10.43 5.25
C HIS A 93 6.60 -9.25 6.07
N LEU A 94 5.99 -8.92 7.22
CA LEU A 94 6.48 -7.87 8.12
C LEU A 94 7.83 -8.26 8.74
N LEU A 95 8.02 -9.54 9.10
CA LEU A 95 9.29 -10.05 9.62
C LEU A 95 10.36 -10.24 8.53
N GLU A 96 9.95 -10.58 7.31
CA GLU A 96 10.82 -10.69 6.13
C GLU A 96 11.49 -9.35 5.76
N GLN A 97 10.96 -8.21 6.21
CA GLN A 97 11.63 -6.92 6.08
C GLN A 97 13.02 -6.90 6.75
N THR A 98 13.31 -7.83 7.68
CA THR A 98 14.61 -7.96 8.35
C THR A 98 15.38 -9.20 7.88
N ARG A 99 15.11 -9.71 6.67
CA ARG A 99 15.87 -10.85 6.14
C ARG A 99 17.23 -10.37 5.63
N VAL A 100 18.28 -10.88 6.26
CA VAL A 100 19.66 -10.67 5.77
C VAL A 100 19.85 -11.53 4.52
N LEU A 101 19.94 -10.89 3.36
CA LEU A 101 20.11 -11.58 2.06
C LEU A 101 21.55 -12.00 1.82
N TRP A 102 22.52 -11.19 2.25
CA TRP A 102 23.95 -11.45 2.05
C TRP A 102 24.70 -11.23 3.35
N GLN A 103 25.64 -12.13 3.63
CA GLN A 103 26.57 -12.03 4.75
C GLN A 103 27.97 -12.32 4.22
N PHE A 104 28.98 -11.66 4.79
CA PHE A 104 30.37 -11.82 4.38
C PHE A 104 31.14 -12.47 5.53
N ARG A 105 30.92 -13.76 5.74
CA ARG A 105 31.58 -14.55 6.80
C ARG A 105 32.66 -15.46 6.26
N SER A 106 32.45 -15.97 5.05
CA SER A 106 33.27 -17.00 4.42
C SER A 106 33.82 -16.52 3.08
N GLN A 107 34.84 -17.20 2.57
CA GLN A 107 35.38 -16.88 1.24
C GLN A 107 34.42 -17.35 0.14
N GLU A 108 33.60 -18.35 0.43
CA GLU A 108 32.53 -18.87 -0.39
C GLU A 108 31.45 -17.81 -0.63
N ASP A 109 31.12 -17.02 0.40
CA ASP A 109 30.17 -15.92 0.30
C ASP A 109 30.66 -14.85 -0.70
N LEU A 110 31.97 -14.63 -0.79
CA LEU A 110 32.53 -13.71 -1.79
C LEU A 110 32.35 -14.23 -3.21
N ASN A 111 32.30 -15.55 -3.41
CA ASN A 111 32.08 -16.14 -4.73
C ASN A 111 30.65 -15.91 -5.23
N GLU A 112 29.69 -15.58 -4.35
CA GLU A 112 28.34 -15.15 -4.76
C GLU A 112 28.33 -13.77 -5.42
N TRP A 113 29.43 -13.02 -5.33
CA TRP A 113 29.59 -11.71 -5.92
C TRP A 113 30.45 -11.78 -7.18
N VAL A 114 30.01 -11.07 -8.21
CA VAL A 114 30.73 -10.90 -9.47
C VAL A 114 31.25 -9.48 -9.50
N ILE A 115 32.54 -9.35 -9.78
CA ILE A 115 33.23 -8.08 -9.85
C ILE A 115 33.75 -7.93 -11.27
N SER A 116 33.46 -6.79 -11.87
CA SER A 116 33.95 -6.47 -13.22
C SER A 116 34.55 -5.08 -13.26
N SER A 117 35.48 -4.89 -14.19
CA SER A 117 36.16 -3.62 -14.41
C SER A 117 36.41 -3.39 -15.88
N ASP A 118 36.79 -2.17 -16.25
CA ASP A 118 37.13 -1.80 -17.61
C ASP A 118 38.31 -2.59 -18.21
N VAL A 119 39.11 -3.33 -17.42
CA VAL A 119 40.17 -4.23 -17.90
C VAL A 119 39.63 -5.27 -18.89
N GLU A 120 38.38 -5.70 -18.77
CA GLU A 120 37.73 -6.61 -19.72
C GLU A 120 37.60 -5.99 -21.13
N ILE A 121 37.60 -4.65 -21.22
CA ILE A 121 37.48 -3.85 -22.44
C ILE A 121 38.83 -3.16 -22.78
N GLY A 122 39.93 -3.53 -22.11
CA GLY A 122 41.26 -2.93 -22.32
C GLY A 122 41.57 -1.69 -21.49
N GLY A 123 40.68 -1.32 -20.55
CA GLY A 123 40.91 -0.28 -19.57
C GLY A 123 42.00 -0.63 -18.54
N LYS A 124 42.35 0.35 -17.71
CA LYS A 124 43.43 0.23 -16.71
C LYS A 124 42.93 0.13 -15.27
N SER A 125 41.61 0.15 -15.05
CA SER A 125 41.02 0.07 -13.72
C SER A 125 41.02 -1.38 -13.23
N LYS A 126 41.47 -1.58 -12.00
CA LYS A 126 41.53 -2.89 -11.36
C LYS A 126 40.68 -2.87 -10.11
N VAL A 127 39.98 -3.95 -9.84
CA VAL A 127 39.08 -4.07 -8.69
C VAL A 127 39.23 -5.44 -8.06
N TYR A 128 39.19 -5.47 -6.74
CA TYR A 128 39.40 -6.64 -5.91
C TYR A 128 38.44 -6.60 -4.74
N ILE A 129 38.10 -7.78 -4.24
CA ILE A 129 37.38 -7.94 -2.98
C ILE A 129 38.18 -8.85 -2.07
N LYS A 130 38.15 -8.55 -0.78
CA LYS A 130 38.70 -9.42 0.25
C LYS A 130 37.81 -9.39 1.49
N LEU A 131 37.91 -10.42 2.32
CA LEU A 131 37.37 -10.35 3.66
C LEU A 131 38.15 -9.32 4.50
N GLY A 132 37.41 -8.50 5.22
CA GLY A 132 37.92 -7.52 6.17
C GLY A 132 38.45 -8.18 7.44
N ARG A 133 38.95 -7.34 8.36
CA ARG A 133 39.42 -7.83 9.66
C ARG A 133 38.27 -8.54 10.39
N ASN A 134 38.56 -9.72 10.94
CA ASN A 134 37.63 -10.58 11.67
C ASN A 134 36.53 -11.25 10.83
N ASN A 135 36.64 -11.31 9.50
CA ASN A 135 35.67 -12.00 8.62
C ASN A 135 34.21 -11.55 8.84
N GLN A 136 34.00 -10.26 9.15
CA GLN A 136 32.67 -9.70 9.42
C GLN A 136 32.16 -8.82 8.28
N ALA A 137 33.04 -8.35 7.41
CA ALA A 137 32.72 -7.45 6.32
C ALA A 137 33.56 -7.80 5.09
N ALA A 138 33.04 -7.51 3.90
CA ALA A 138 33.84 -7.49 2.68
C ALA A 138 34.44 -6.10 2.45
N LEU A 139 35.71 -6.06 2.08
CA LEU A 139 36.40 -4.85 1.65
C LEU A 139 36.61 -4.91 0.15
N LEU A 140 35.91 -4.03 -0.57
CA LEU A 140 36.16 -3.75 -1.97
C LEU A 140 37.28 -2.71 -2.08
N TYR A 141 38.30 -2.99 -2.88
CA TYR A 141 39.42 -2.07 -3.12
C TYR A 141 39.96 -2.23 -4.53
N GLY A 142 40.69 -1.23 -5.01
CA GLY A 142 41.18 -1.24 -6.38
C GLY A 142 41.83 0.06 -6.79
N THR A 143 42.10 0.18 -8.08
CA THR A 143 42.61 1.38 -8.73
C THR A 143 41.65 1.77 -9.83
N LEU A 144 41.13 2.99 -9.78
CA LEU A 144 40.29 3.55 -10.83
C LEU A 144 41.15 4.41 -11.76
N ASN A 145 41.10 4.15 -13.06
CA ASN A 145 41.80 4.93 -14.07
C ASN A 145 40.84 5.28 -15.21
N THR A 146 40.70 6.58 -15.50
CA THR A 146 39.82 7.10 -16.54
C THR A 146 40.50 7.26 -17.90
N GLU A 147 41.79 6.93 -18.00
CA GLU A 147 42.52 6.94 -19.26
C GLU A 147 41.88 5.98 -20.27
N VAL A 148 41.41 6.53 -21.38
CA VAL A 148 40.78 5.77 -22.45
C VAL A 148 41.86 4.95 -23.20
N PRO A 149 41.67 3.63 -23.39
CA PRO A 149 42.61 2.83 -24.15
C PRO A 149 42.62 3.24 -25.63
N ARG A 150 43.77 3.06 -26.28
CA ARG A 150 44.01 3.55 -27.66
C ARG A 150 43.54 2.54 -28.72
N ASP A 151 42.32 2.04 -28.55
CA ASP A 151 41.76 0.99 -29.39
C ASP A 151 40.86 1.55 -30.52
N GLY A 152 40.59 2.87 -30.50
CA GLY A 152 39.79 3.56 -31.52
C GLY A 152 38.27 3.37 -31.38
N GLU A 153 37.81 2.39 -30.58
CA GLU A 153 36.39 2.11 -30.35
C GLU A 153 35.89 2.67 -29.01
N THR A 154 36.64 2.43 -27.94
CA THR A 154 36.28 2.82 -26.58
C THR A 154 36.38 4.34 -26.43
N LYS A 155 35.25 5.00 -26.07
CA LYS A 155 35.19 6.45 -25.84
C LYS A 155 35.36 6.85 -24.38
N TYR A 156 35.02 5.96 -23.45
CA TYR A 156 35.01 6.20 -22.02
C TYR A 156 35.64 5.03 -21.28
N SER A 157 36.41 5.33 -20.24
CA SER A 157 37.05 4.34 -19.36
C SER A 157 36.99 4.83 -17.92
N GLY A 158 37.27 3.95 -16.96
CA GLY A 158 37.13 4.25 -15.54
C GLY A 158 35.82 3.73 -14.94
N TYR A 159 35.58 2.42 -15.06
CA TYR A 159 34.52 1.77 -14.29
C TYR A 159 35.03 0.55 -13.53
N CYS A 160 34.44 0.38 -12.34
CA CYS A 160 34.51 -0.82 -11.52
C CYS A 160 33.10 -1.11 -11.03
N SER A 161 32.65 -2.36 -11.09
CA SER A 161 31.32 -2.76 -10.67
C SER A 161 31.37 -4.01 -9.80
N MET A 162 30.44 -4.07 -8.84
CA MET A 162 30.21 -5.21 -7.96
C MET A 162 28.73 -5.55 -8.06
N ARG A 163 28.42 -6.81 -8.36
CA ARG A 163 27.04 -7.32 -8.49
C ARG A 163 26.89 -8.62 -7.73
N SER A 164 25.77 -8.79 -7.03
CA SER A 164 25.39 -10.10 -6.47
C SER A 164 24.89 -11.00 -7.60
N ARG A 165 25.18 -12.30 -7.54
CA ARG A 165 24.51 -13.28 -8.39
C ARG A 165 23.03 -13.36 -8.01
N PRO A 166 22.13 -13.58 -8.99
CA PRO A 166 20.73 -13.82 -8.68
C PRO A 166 20.61 -15.06 -7.80
N ALA A 167 19.74 -15.02 -6.80
CA ALA A 167 19.38 -16.22 -6.05
C ALA A 167 18.71 -17.21 -7.03
N VAL A 168 19.27 -18.42 -7.11
CA VAL A 168 18.73 -19.54 -7.93
C VAL A 168 17.57 -20.19 -7.19
#